data_AF-A0A7S0ZBB2-F1
#
_entry.id   AF-A0A7S0ZBB2-F1
#
_cell.length_a   1.000
_cell.length_b   1.000
_cell.length_c   1.000
_cell.angle_alpha   90.00
_cell.angle_beta   90.00
_cell.angle_gamma   90.00
#
_symmetry.space_group_name_H-M   'P 1'
#
loop_
_entity.id
_entity.type
_entity.pdbx_description
1 polymer ?
#
loop_
_entity_poly.entity_id
_entity_poly.type
_entity_poly.pdbx_seq_one_letter_code
_entity_poly.pdbx_strand_id
1 'polypeptide(L)'
;SSGRLLHCLGCSRSLHTKCMTVSDGNDFHCFVCSYLGLADSRIESLLVSKTFKEWTESVVGSSESVEDVVDLIETETAHKSPQKSGSKRCQSCVDQFVHKITLSHMKVCMEDRDDLLYFCKLKDKGHLHNVWIPESEIHRRQLTNLVRHFKSRNRSQSDEFEENGVMPDWLIADRIVAWSADRTEYCVKWKGLPYKSSTWEPFGLVESRFAEQLSKFEDLTKKELDAGRGAMERPRRKAELGAFEGKTQPEFLQKRGFLFDYQVTGCNWLIAKWFDRQNAVLADEMGLGKTVQTIAYIAALHSLGWTTPHLVVAPLSTVSNWQREFEEWAPHLNVICYSGDHESKRII
;
A
#
# COMPACT_ATOMS: atom_id res chain seq x y z
N SER A 1 37.00 14.24 12.83
CA SER A 1 36.71 14.00 11.41
C SER A 1 35.69 15.02 10.90
N SER A 2 36.19 16.00 10.15
CA SER A 2 35.43 17.03 9.43
C SER A 2 34.53 16.38 8.39
N GLY A 3 33.21 16.61 8.46
CA GLY A 3 32.31 16.11 7.42
C GLY A 3 32.45 16.95 6.16
N ARG A 4 32.15 16.34 5.02
CA ARG A 4 32.14 17.01 3.71
C ARG A 4 30.84 17.81 3.59
N LEU A 5 30.90 19.00 3.01
CA LEU A 5 29.71 19.72 2.57
C LEU A 5 29.31 19.16 1.19
N LEU A 6 28.07 18.71 1.06
CA LEU A 6 27.45 18.34 -0.20
C LEU A 6 26.75 19.56 -0.77
N HIS A 7 27.07 19.91 -2.01
CA HIS A 7 26.43 21.00 -2.72
C HIS A 7 25.26 20.45 -3.53
N CYS A 8 24.09 21.08 -3.37
CA CYS A 8 22.91 20.70 -4.12
C CYS A 8 23.12 20.98 -5.61
N LEU A 9 22.82 20.02 -6.47
CA LEU A 9 22.91 20.17 -7.92
C LEU A 9 21.82 21.11 -8.48
N GLY A 10 20.68 21.22 -7.80
CA GLY A 10 19.52 22.03 -8.24
C GLY A 10 19.39 23.43 -7.62
N CYS A 11 20.23 23.84 -6.67
CA CYS A 11 20.21 25.20 -6.08
C CYS A 11 21.50 25.50 -5.31
N SER A 12 21.66 26.73 -4.81
CA SER A 12 22.85 27.19 -4.06
C SER A 12 22.98 26.62 -2.64
N ARG A 13 22.08 25.73 -2.19
CA ARG A 13 22.11 25.16 -0.84
C ARG A 13 23.21 24.11 -0.70
N SER A 14 23.85 24.09 0.46
CA SER A 14 24.90 23.13 0.80
C SER A 14 24.58 22.49 2.16
N LEU A 15 24.70 21.17 2.26
CA LEU A 15 24.31 20.39 3.45
C LEU A 15 25.46 19.49 3.91
N HIS A 16 25.62 19.36 5.22
CA HIS A 16 26.72 18.59 5.79
C HIS A 16 26.40 17.09 5.79
N THR A 17 27.33 16.22 5.36
CA THR A 17 27.10 14.76 5.20
C THR A 17 26.59 14.03 6.46
N LYS A 18 26.79 14.60 7.66
CA LYS A 18 26.30 14.04 8.93
C LYS A 18 24.79 14.23 9.18
N CYS A 19 24.12 15.05 8.38
CA CYS A 19 22.71 15.36 8.57
C CYS A 19 21.78 14.53 7.67
N MET A 20 22.31 13.56 6.90
CA MET A 20 21.53 12.78 5.93
C MET A 20 22.00 11.32 5.81
N THR A 21 21.08 10.44 5.39
CA THR A 21 21.38 9.08 4.93
C THR A 21 21.54 9.15 3.42
N VAL A 22 22.77 9.24 2.93
CA VAL A 22 23.08 9.34 1.49
C VAL A 22 23.52 7.95 1.03
N SER A 23 22.85 7.38 0.02
CA SER A 23 23.37 6.23 -0.71
C SER A 23 24.54 6.68 -1.59
N ASP A 24 25.58 5.85 -1.71
CA ASP A 24 26.88 6.16 -2.34
C ASP A 24 26.78 6.56 -3.83
N GLY A 25 26.31 7.77 -4.11
CA GLY A 25 26.25 8.40 -5.42
C GLY A 25 26.64 9.88 -5.35
N ASN A 26 27.35 10.37 -6.37
CA ASN A 26 27.87 11.75 -6.42
C ASN A 26 26.79 12.81 -6.71
N ASP A 27 25.53 12.42 -6.94
CA ASP A 27 24.45 13.33 -7.28
C ASP A 27 23.61 13.69 -6.06
N PHE A 28 23.81 14.89 -5.54
CA PHE A 28 23.12 15.38 -4.35
C PHE A 28 22.10 16.48 -4.68
N HIS A 29 20.82 16.26 -4.36
CA HIS A 29 19.80 17.31 -4.31
C HIS A 29 19.46 17.61 -2.84
N CYS A 30 19.45 18.89 -2.45
CA CYS A 30 19.01 19.29 -1.11
C CYS A 30 17.53 18.96 -0.92
N PHE A 31 17.09 18.86 0.34
CA PHE A 31 15.69 18.57 0.68
C PHE A 31 14.69 19.48 -0.04
N VAL A 32 15.04 20.75 -0.29
CA VAL A 32 14.20 21.67 -1.06
C VAL A 32 14.20 21.38 -2.54
N CYS A 33 15.31 20.97 -3.16
CA CYS A 33 15.31 20.55 -4.57
C CYS A 33 14.66 19.18 -4.77
N SER A 34 14.73 18.29 -3.77
CA SER A 34 14.00 17.02 -3.79
C SER A 34 12.49 17.24 -3.61
N TYR A 35 12.10 18.14 -2.69
CA TYR A 35 10.71 18.58 -2.54
C TYR A 35 10.23 19.36 -3.77
N LEU A 36 11.04 20.25 -4.35
CA LEU A 36 10.71 20.97 -5.58
C LEU A 36 10.70 20.03 -6.80
N GLY A 37 11.50 18.96 -6.83
CA GLY A 37 11.39 17.92 -7.85
C GLY A 37 10.08 17.13 -7.74
N LEU A 38 9.58 16.91 -6.52
CA LEU A 38 8.24 16.37 -6.27
C LEU A 38 7.14 17.40 -6.54
N ALA A 39 7.38 18.68 -6.27
CA ALA A 39 6.44 19.75 -6.61
C ALA A 39 6.36 19.91 -8.12
N ASP A 40 7.48 19.92 -8.86
CA ASP A 40 7.52 20.00 -10.32
C ASP A 40 6.99 18.75 -11.01
N SER A 41 6.76 17.68 -10.24
CA SER A 41 5.98 16.56 -10.72
C SER A 41 4.56 17.02 -11.06
N ARG A 42 4.04 16.46 -12.16
CA ARG A 42 2.71 16.84 -12.65
C ARG A 42 1.65 16.52 -11.59
N ILE A 43 0.85 17.51 -11.23
CA ILE A 43 -0.28 17.33 -10.32
C ILE A 43 -1.43 16.67 -11.08
N GLU A 44 -1.96 15.59 -10.52
CA GLU A 44 -3.09 14.84 -11.05
C GLU A 44 -4.42 15.42 -10.55
N SER A 45 -4.54 15.64 -9.24
CA SER A 45 -5.76 16.17 -8.63
C SER A 45 -5.49 16.86 -7.29
N LEU A 46 -6.42 17.74 -6.89
CA LEU A 46 -6.45 18.36 -5.58
C LEU A 46 -7.40 17.56 -4.68
N LEU A 47 -6.93 17.16 -3.50
CA LEU A 47 -7.63 16.24 -2.60
C LEU A 47 -8.44 16.98 -1.56
N VAL A 48 -7.80 17.90 -0.84
CA VAL A 48 -8.38 18.77 0.19
C VAL A 48 -7.70 20.14 0.15
N SER A 49 -8.37 21.16 0.65
CA SER A 49 -7.79 22.48 0.91
C SER A 49 -7.92 22.81 2.39
N LYS A 50 -6.86 23.36 2.99
CA LYS A 50 -6.86 23.88 4.35
C LYS A 50 -6.24 25.27 4.33
N THR A 51 -6.72 26.18 5.16
CA THR A 51 -5.95 27.40 5.47
C THR A 51 -4.66 27.01 6.17
N PHE A 52 -3.64 27.88 6.13
CA PHE A 52 -2.39 27.62 6.86
C PHE A 52 -2.65 27.33 8.35
N LYS A 53 -3.55 28.09 8.98
CA LYS A 53 -3.97 27.89 10.36
C LYS A 53 -4.56 26.49 10.61
N GLU A 54 -5.58 26.09 9.85
CA GLU A 54 -6.20 24.75 9.96
C GLU A 54 -5.18 23.63 9.72
N TRP A 55 -4.27 23.84 8.77
CA TRP A 55 -3.19 22.90 8.50
C TRP A 55 -2.26 22.75 9.70
N THR A 56 -1.76 23.86 10.26
CA THR A 56 -0.89 23.84 11.45
C THR A 56 -1.56 23.18 12.65
N GLU A 57 -2.83 23.49 12.91
CA GLU A 57 -3.61 22.89 14.00
C GLU A 57 -3.76 21.36 13.81
N SER A 58 -4.00 20.90 12.57
CA SER A 58 -4.11 19.47 12.26
C SER A 58 -2.80 18.68 12.34
N VAL A 59 -1.68 19.38 12.22
CA VAL A 59 -0.31 18.83 12.15
C VAL A 59 0.30 18.70 13.55
N VAL A 60 0.02 19.66 14.41
CA VAL A 60 0.71 19.87 15.68
C VAL A 60 -0.16 19.44 16.88
N GLY A 61 -1.48 19.36 16.69
CA GLY A 61 -2.43 19.21 17.77
C GLY A 61 -2.63 20.53 18.51
N SER A 62 -3.79 20.70 19.15
CA SER A 62 -4.28 21.97 19.71
C SER A 62 -3.49 22.54 20.91
N SER A 63 -2.30 22.01 21.24
CA SER A 63 -1.55 22.33 22.45
C SER A 63 -0.23 23.08 22.25
N GLU A 64 0.26 23.26 21.01
CA GLU A 64 1.48 24.03 20.74
C GLU A 64 1.17 25.20 19.79
N SER A 65 1.77 26.37 20.05
CA SER A 65 1.54 27.55 19.21
C SER A 65 2.29 27.43 17.87
N VAL A 66 1.84 28.16 16.86
CA VAL A 66 2.51 28.22 15.54
C VAL A 66 3.97 28.68 15.73
N GLU A 67 4.21 29.59 16.66
CA GLU A 67 5.53 30.08 17.04
C GLU A 67 6.41 28.98 17.68
N ASP A 68 5.86 28.13 18.55
CA ASP A 68 6.60 27.02 19.18
C ASP A 68 7.08 25.99 18.14
N VAL A 69 6.26 25.73 17.11
CA VAL A 69 6.58 24.81 16.02
C VAL A 69 7.70 25.39 15.15
N VAL A 70 7.62 26.69 14.86
CA VAL A 70 8.66 27.41 14.12
C VAL A 70 9.98 27.41 14.89
N ASP A 71 9.96 27.62 16.20
CA ASP A 71 11.13 27.59 17.07
C ASP A 71 11.71 26.18 17.23
N LEU A 72 10.88 25.14 17.30
CA LEU A 72 11.29 23.73 17.30
C LEU A 72 12.00 23.36 15.98
N ILE A 73 11.48 23.86 14.85
CA ILE A 73 12.10 23.69 13.52
C ILE A 73 13.47 24.37 13.49
N GLU A 74 13.59 25.60 14.00
CA GLU A 74 14.86 26.35 14.03
C GLU A 74 15.90 25.72 14.96
N THR A 75 15.49 25.25 16.15
CA THR A 75 16.39 24.60 17.12
C THR A 75 16.87 23.23 16.66
N GLU A 76 16.00 22.41 16.07
CA GLU A 76 16.42 21.10 15.56
C GLU A 76 17.22 21.17 14.25
N THR A 77 16.94 22.14 13.37
CA THR A 77 17.80 22.38 12.19
C THR A 77 19.17 22.96 12.54
N ALA A 78 19.30 23.59 13.72
CA ALA A 78 20.56 24.09 14.27
C ALA A 78 21.37 23.04 15.06
N HIS A 79 20.75 21.94 15.53
CA HIS A 79 21.43 20.95 16.38
C HIS A 79 22.17 19.85 15.61
N LYS A 80 23.47 19.74 15.92
CA LYS A 80 24.43 18.79 15.35
C LYS A 80 24.18 17.37 15.88
N SER A 81 24.03 16.43 14.93
CA SER A 81 24.24 14.98 15.06
C SER A 81 23.18 14.17 15.83
N PRO A 82 22.55 13.15 15.21
CA PRO A 82 22.01 12.02 15.96
C PRO A 82 23.18 11.22 16.54
N GLN A 83 23.21 11.03 17.85
CA GLN A 83 24.09 10.03 18.44
C GLN A 83 23.74 8.65 17.89
N LYS A 84 24.78 7.87 17.57
CA LYS A 84 24.68 6.48 17.13
C LYS A 84 23.99 5.65 18.22
N SER A 85 22.72 5.33 18.03
CA SER A 85 22.13 4.12 18.61
C SER A 85 21.50 3.32 17.47
N GLY A 86 21.83 2.03 17.40
CA GLY A 86 21.36 1.09 16.38
C GLY A 86 19.89 0.74 16.53
N SER A 87 19.02 1.75 16.49
CA SER A 87 17.58 1.60 16.52
C SER A 87 17.04 1.58 15.10
N LYS A 88 16.32 0.51 14.74
CA LYS A 88 15.47 0.47 13.54
C LYS A 88 14.59 1.73 13.57
N ARG A 89 14.73 2.62 12.59
CA ARG A 89 13.92 3.85 12.51
C ARG A 89 12.44 3.43 12.48
N CYS A 90 11.70 3.76 13.53
CA CYS A 90 10.28 3.48 13.63
C CYS A 90 9.47 4.41 12.70
N GLN A 91 8.27 3.96 12.35
CA GLN A 91 7.31 4.65 11.48
C GLN A 91 7.11 6.14 11.85
N SER A 92 7.07 6.47 13.14
CA SER A 92 6.91 7.85 13.61
C SER A 92 8.06 8.77 13.20
N CYS A 93 9.29 8.27 13.04
CA CYS A 93 10.44 9.08 12.67
C CYS A 93 10.48 9.44 11.19
N VAL A 94 9.93 8.60 10.30
CA VAL A 94 9.84 8.87 8.86
C VAL A 94 8.72 9.87 8.58
N ASP A 95 7.57 9.67 9.23
CA ASP A 95 6.44 10.60 9.13
C ASP A 95 6.83 11.97 9.72
N GLN A 96 7.54 12.02 10.86
CA GLN A 96 8.14 13.27 11.38
C GLN A 96 9.16 13.92 10.42
N PHE A 97 9.88 13.15 9.60
CA PHE A 97 10.89 13.67 8.68
C PHE A 97 10.28 14.29 7.40
N VAL A 98 9.29 13.64 6.78
CA VAL A 98 8.51 14.19 5.65
C VAL A 98 7.73 15.45 6.08
N HIS A 99 7.23 15.41 7.31
CA HIS A 99 6.54 16.51 7.97
C HIS A 99 7.45 17.74 8.18
N LYS A 100 8.69 17.55 8.70
CA LYS A 100 9.69 18.62 8.86
C LYS A 100 10.14 19.26 7.54
N ILE A 101 10.20 18.49 6.45
CA ILE A 101 10.54 18.98 5.11
C ILE A 101 9.41 19.84 4.52
N THR A 102 8.15 19.46 4.76
CA THR A 102 6.97 20.21 4.29
C THR A 102 6.85 21.55 5.02
N LEU A 103 7.06 21.56 6.34
CA LEU A 103 7.02 22.76 7.20
C LEU A 103 8.07 23.82 6.81
N SER A 104 9.31 23.39 6.55
CA SER A 104 10.40 24.31 6.18
C SER A 104 10.23 24.93 4.78
N HIS A 105 9.56 24.24 3.86
CA HIS A 105 9.20 24.81 2.55
C HIS A 105 8.03 25.80 2.62
N MET A 106 7.00 25.48 3.41
CA MET A 106 5.86 26.39 3.61
C MET A 106 6.28 27.74 4.18
N LYS A 107 7.23 27.75 5.14
CA LYS A 107 7.79 29.00 5.69
C LYS A 107 8.48 29.90 4.65
N VAL A 108 9.07 29.32 3.59
CA VAL A 108 9.77 30.09 2.54
C VAL A 108 8.80 30.64 1.49
N CYS A 109 7.66 29.99 1.28
CA CYS A 109 6.67 30.38 0.28
C CYS A 109 5.60 31.35 0.81
N MET A 110 5.53 31.57 2.12
CA MET A 110 4.43 32.31 2.76
C MET A 110 4.90 33.65 3.31
N GLU A 111 4.55 34.73 2.62
CA GLU A 111 4.63 36.10 3.13
C GLU A 111 3.38 36.45 3.97
N ASP A 112 2.22 35.82 3.70
CA ASP A 112 0.94 36.05 4.38
C ASP A 112 0.36 34.77 5.03
N ARG A 113 -0.10 34.89 6.29
CA ARG A 113 -0.62 33.76 7.10
C ARG A 113 -2.04 33.30 6.72
N ASP A 114 -2.66 33.94 5.73
CA ASP A 114 -4.01 33.64 5.23
C ASP A 114 -4.00 32.78 3.93
N ASP A 115 -2.82 32.33 3.49
CA ASP A 115 -2.70 31.54 2.26
C ASP A 115 -3.39 30.17 2.37
N LEU A 116 -4.15 29.83 1.33
CA LEU A 116 -4.79 28.52 1.19
C LEU A 116 -3.77 27.49 0.70
N LEU A 117 -3.76 26.34 1.36
CA LEU A 117 -2.96 25.17 0.99
C LEU A 117 -3.84 24.12 0.35
N TYR A 118 -3.34 23.49 -0.71
CA TYR A 118 -3.98 22.37 -1.39
C TYR A 118 -3.15 21.10 -1.22
N PHE A 119 -3.76 20.03 -0.72
CA PHE A 119 -3.14 18.71 -0.70
C PHE A 119 -3.29 18.06 -2.07
N CYS A 120 -2.16 17.80 -2.73
CA CYS A 120 -2.11 17.45 -4.13
C CYS A 120 -1.70 15.98 -4.32
N LYS A 121 -2.48 15.26 -5.13
CA LYS A 121 -2.09 13.95 -5.67
C LYS A 121 -1.15 14.16 -6.86
N LEU A 122 0.05 13.63 -6.77
CA LEU A 122 1.03 13.65 -7.86
C LEU A 122 0.71 12.56 -8.88
N LYS A 123 0.85 12.89 -10.16
CA LYS A 123 0.64 11.95 -11.26
C LYS A 123 1.71 10.86 -11.24
N ASP A 124 1.30 9.62 -11.53
CA ASP A 124 2.19 8.46 -11.65
C ASP A 124 2.95 8.11 -10.33
N LYS A 125 2.47 8.64 -9.19
CA LYS A 125 3.02 8.40 -7.84
C LYS A 125 1.93 7.91 -6.88
N GLY A 126 2.31 7.06 -5.92
CA GLY A 126 1.40 6.58 -4.87
C GLY A 126 0.96 7.72 -3.93
N HIS A 127 -0.11 7.49 -3.15
CA HIS A 127 -0.64 8.50 -2.22
C HIS A 127 0.32 8.87 -1.08
N LEU A 128 1.36 8.07 -0.85
CA LEU A 128 2.45 8.39 0.08
C LEU A 128 3.25 9.64 -0.32
N HIS A 129 3.25 9.98 -1.62
CA HIS A 129 4.01 11.10 -2.16
C HIS A 129 3.17 12.37 -2.31
N ASN A 130 1.93 12.36 -1.82
CA ASN A 130 1.06 13.53 -1.86
C ASN A 130 1.69 14.67 -1.07
N VAL A 131 1.52 15.89 -1.56
CA VAL A 131 2.22 17.06 -1.05
C VAL A 131 1.27 18.24 -0.92
N TRP A 132 1.45 19.02 0.14
CA TRP A 132 0.75 20.28 0.32
C TRP A 132 1.42 21.38 -0.50
N ILE A 133 0.63 22.10 -1.31
CA ILE A 133 1.10 23.13 -2.22
C ILE A 133 0.29 24.42 -1.99
N PRO A 134 0.94 25.59 -1.82
CA PRO A 134 0.23 26.84 -1.60
C PRO A 134 -0.50 27.33 -2.87
N GLU A 135 -1.58 28.09 -2.70
CA GLU A 135 -2.38 28.61 -3.82
C GLU A 135 -1.56 29.48 -4.77
N SER A 136 -0.60 30.25 -4.24
CA SER A 136 0.36 31.03 -5.03
C SER A 136 1.17 30.16 -6.00
N GLU A 137 1.60 28.98 -5.55
CA GLU A 137 2.33 28.00 -6.36
C GLU A 137 1.39 27.38 -7.43
N ILE A 138 0.16 27.05 -7.08
CA ILE A 138 -0.89 26.54 -8.00
C ILE A 138 -1.18 27.56 -9.11
N HIS A 139 -1.29 28.85 -8.78
CA HIS A 139 -1.52 29.93 -9.72
C HIS A 139 -0.34 30.13 -10.66
N ARG A 140 0.89 30.16 -10.13
CA ARG A 140 2.10 30.28 -10.95
C ARG A 140 2.28 29.08 -11.91
N ARG A 141 1.80 27.89 -11.54
CA ARG A 141 1.74 26.71 -12.45
C ARG A 141 0.54 26.70 -13.40
N GLN A 142 -0.30 27.73 -13.37
CA GLN A 142 -1.49 27.86 -14.21
C GLN A 142 -2.49 26.70 -14.05
N LEU A 143 -2.58 26.13 -12.85
CA LEU A 143 -3.45 24.99 -12.54
C LEU A 143 -4.85 25.42 -12.07
N THR A 144 -5.31 26.59 -12.48
CA THR A 144 -6.60 27.19 -12.07
C THR A 144 -7.81 26.33 -12.49
N ASN A 145 -7.68 25.56 -13.56
CA ASN A 145 -8.70 24.58 -13.98
C ASN A 145 -8.87 23.46 -12.95
N LEU A 146 -7.79 22.96 -12.33
CA LEU A 146 -7.86 21.96 -11.27
C LEU A 146 -8.56 22.52 -10.03
N VAL A 147 -8.27 23.77 -9.67
CA VAL A 147 -8.96 24.48 -8.57
C VAL A 147 -10.45 24.60 -8.85
N ARG A 148 -10.83 24.96 -10.08
CA ARG A 148 -12.25 25.06 -10.48
C ARG A 148 -12.96 23.70 -10.35
N HIS A 149 -12.34 22.62 -10.82
CA HIS A 149 -12.89 21.27 -10.69
C HIS A 149 -12.99 20.81 -9.23
N PHE A 150 -11.96 21.07 -8.43
CA PHE A 150 -11.95 20.79 -7.00
C PHE A 150 -13.10 21.49 -6.26
N LYS A 151 -13.25 22.80 -6.45
CA LYS A 151 -14.32 23.60 -5.83
C LYS A 151 -15.72 23.13 -6.28
N SER A 152 -15.87 22.71 -7.53
CA SER A 152 -17.13 22.13 -8.02
C SER A 152 -17.47 20.79 -7.36
N ARG A 153 -16.46 19.93 -7.13
CA ARG A 153 -16.64 18.62 -6.49
C ARG A 153 -16.99 18.75 -5.00
N ASN A 154 -16.26 19.59 -4.27
CA ASN A 154 -16.47 19.77 -2.83
C ASN A 154 -17.85 20.34 -2.47
N ARG A 155 -18.47 21.13 -3.36
CA ARG A 155 -19.85 21.61 -3.15
C ARG A 155 -20.91 20.52 -3.21
N SER A 156 -20.57 19.32 -3.72
CA SER A 156 -21.50 18.22 -3.96
C SER A 156 -21.32 17.03 -3.00
N GLN A 157 -20.27 17.03 -2.17
CA GLN A 157 -19.99 15.95 -1.21
C GLN A 157 -20.39 16.38 0.20
N SER A 158 -21.27 15.61 0.85
CA SER A 158 -21.61 15.72 2.28
C SER A 158 -20.48 15.17 3.15
N ASP A 159 -20.27 15.81 4.30
CA ASP A 159 -19.14 15.75 5.25
C ASP A 159 -18.85 14.38 5.93
N GLU A 160 -18.70 13.29 5.19
CA GLU A 160 -18.24 11.99 5.75
C GLU A 160 -16.93 11.46 5.12
N PHE A 161 -16.29 12.24 4.23
CA PHE A 161 -14.92 11.93 3.81
C PHE A 161 -13.94 12.42 4.86
N GLU A 162 -13.09 11.52 5.36
CA GLU A 162 -12.03 11.80 6.34
C GLU A 162 -11.32 13.13 6.06
N GLU A 163 -10.99 13.85 7.13
CA GLU A 163 -10.48 15.23 7.20
C GLU A 163 -9.33 15.58 6.23
N ASN A 164 -8.68 14.58 5.63
CA ASN A 164 -7.51 14.71 4.76
C ASN A 164 -7.73 14.24 3.31
N GLY A 165 -8.91 13.74 2.95
CA GLY A 165 -9.25 13.35 1.57
C GLY A 165 -8.52 12.13 1.02
N VAL A 166 -7.86 11.34 1.88
CA VAL A 166 -7.12 10.11 1.53
C VAL A 166 -7.53 9.01 2.51
N MET A 167 -8.09 7.92 1.99
CA MET A 167 -8.44 6.76 2.81
C MET A 167 -7.17 6.07 3.35
N PRO A 168 -7.15 5.56 4.60
CA PRO A 168 -5.92 5.03 5.20
C PRO A 168 -5.44 3.78 4.48
N ASP A 169 -6.37 2.98 3.96
CA ASP A 169 -6.08 1.79 3.14
C ASP A 169 -5.26 2.15 1.89
N TRP A 170 -5.41 3.34 1.30
CA TRP A 170 -4.67 3.74 0.10
C TRP A 170 -3.17 3.95 0.35
N LEU A 171 -2.75 4.03 1.63
CA LEU A 171 -1.36 4.18 2.05
C LEU A 171 -0.70 2.83 2.39
N ILE A 172 -1.46 1.74 2.29
CA ILE A 172 -1.04 0.38 2.64
C ILE A 172 -0.84 -0.43 1.35
N ALA A 173 0.29 -1.12 1.25
CA ALA A 173 0.51 -2.09 0.19
C ALA A 173 -0.43 -3.30 0.39
N ASP A 174 -1.27 -3.56 -0.61
CA ASP A 174 -2.05 -4.79 -0.74
C ASP A 174 -1.10 -5.93 -1.15
N ARG A 175 -0.27 -5.71 -2.18
CA ARG A 175 0.80 -6.63 -2.56
C ARG A 175 1.89 -5.99 -3.41
N ILE A 176 3.00 -6.69 -3.54
CA ILE A 176 4.02 -6.41 -4.55
C ILE A 176 3.68 -7.22 -5.80
N VAL A 177 3.73 -6.60 -6.98
CA VAL A 177 3.33 -7.25 -8.25
C VAL A 177 4.50 -7.50 -9.19
N ALA A 178 5.56 -6.70 -9.11
CA ALA A 178 6.73 -6.82 -9.96
C ALA A 178 7.96 -6.15 -9.32
N TRP A 179 9.15 -6.46 -9.85
CA TRP A 179 10.39 -5.73 -9.59
C TRP A 179 11.02 -5.27 -10.91
N SER A 180 11.77 -4.17 -10.82
CA SER A 180 12.58 -3.62 -11.90
C SER A 180 13.77 -4.54 -12.22
N ALA A 181 14.31 -4.50 -13.43
CA ALA A 181 15.39 -5.41 -13.84
C ALA A 181 16.62 -5.38 -12.91
N ASP A 182 16.93 -4.22 -12.32
CA ASP A 182 18.03 -4.00 -11.39
C ASP A 182 17.66 -4.16 -9.91
N ARG A 183 16.39 -4.50 -9.60
CA ARG A 183 15.83 -4.64 -8.25
C ARG A 183 15.92 -3.37 -7.40
N THR A 184 15.98 -2.20 -8.03
CA THR A 184 16.01 -0.91 -7.32
C THR A 184 14.62 -0.40 -6.98
N GLU A 185 13.63 -0.78 -7.78
CA GLU A 185 12.23 -0.42 -7.63
C GLU A 185 11.31 -1.64 -7.68
N TYR A 186 10.20 -1.56 -6.95
CA TYR A 186 9.17 -2.58 -6.87
C TYR A 186 7.81 -1.95 -7.17
N CYS A 187 6.99 -2.64 -7.96
CA CYS A 187 5.64 -2.18 -8.28
C CYS A 187 4.69 -2.59 -7.15
N VAL A 188 4.11 -1.60 -6.48
CA VAL A 188 3.22 -1.76 -5.33
C VAL A 188 1.78 -1.60 -5.79
N LYS A 189 0.97 -2.63 -5.52
CA LYS A 189 -0.49 -2.56 -5.60
C LYS A 189 -1.03 -2.06 -4.26
N TRP A 190 -1.79 -0.97 -4.28
CA TRP A 190 -2.34 -0.32 -3.08
C TRP A 190 -3.70 -0.90 -2.67
N LYS A 191 -3.95 -1.00 -1.36
CA LYS A 191 -5.23 -1.48 -0.83
C LYS A 191 -6.35 -0.48 -1.12
N GLY A 192 -7.54 -0.98 -1.43
CA GLY A 192 -8.70 -0.16 -1.79
C GLY A 192 -8.61 0.55 -3.16
N LEU A 193 -7.51 0.40 -3.91
CA LEU A 193 -7.32 0.98 -5.24
C LEU A 193 -7.23 -0.11 -6.33
N PRO A 194 -7.61 0.21 -7.59
CA PRO A 194 -7.49 -0.73 -8.72
C PRO A 194 -6.02 -0.96 -9.13
N TYR A 195 -5.76 -2.00 -9.93
CA TYR A 195 -4.40 -2.32 -10.39
C TYR A 195 -3.75 -1.21 -11.22
N LYS A 196 -4.52 -0.43 -11.99
CA LYS A 196 -4.01 0.76 -12.70
C LYS A 196 -3.36 1.82 -11.81
N SER A 197 -3.73 1.85 -10.53
CA SER A 197 -3.18 2.79 -9.57
C SER A 197 -1.91 2.28 -8.90
N SER A 198 -1.42 1.10 -9.30
CA SER A 198 -0.14 0.57 -8.81
C SER A 198 1.01 1.48 -9.22
N THR A 199 1.99 1.67 -8.35
CA THR A 199 3.13 2.57 -8.60
C THR A 199 4.45 1.90 -8.32
N TRP A 200 5.49 2.31 -9.05
CA TRP A 200 6.86 1.89 -8.81
C TRP A 200 7.44 2.66 -7.64
N GLU A 201 7.86 1.93 -6.62
CA GLU A 201 8.37 2.47 -5.37
C GLU A 201 9.81 1.98 -5.12
N PRO A 202 10.71 2.83 -4.59
CA PRO A 202 12.09 2.44 -4.31
C PRO A 202 12.17 1.30 -3.30
N PHE A 203 13.14 0.40 -3.48
CA PHE A 203 13.37 -0.76 -2.61
C PHE A 203 13.48 -0.36 -1.13
N GLY A 204 14.23 0.69 -0.80
CA GLY A 204 14.36 1.13 0.59
C GLY A 204 13.02 1.55 1.24
N LEU A 205 12.07 2.08 0.46
CA LEU A 205 10.72 2.38 0.95
C LEU A 205 9.92 1.11 1.17
N VAL A 206 9.98 0.18 0.20
CA VAL A 206 9.23 -1.09 0.26
C VAL A 206 9.74 -1.99 1.38
N GLU A 207 11.05 -2.14 1.52
CA GLU A 207 11.69 -2.92 2.59
C GLU A 207 11.33 -2.35 3.98
N SER A 208 11.33 -1.03 4.13
CA SER A 208 11.08 -0.41 5.44
C SER A 208 9.60 -0.40 5.84
N ARG A 209 8.68 -0.23 4.89
CA ARG A 209 7.24 -0.04 5.17
C ARG A 209 6.38 -1.27 4.87
N PHE A 210 6.81 -2.13 3.94
CA PHE A 210 6.01 -3.23 3.38
C PHE A 210 6.80 -4.57 3.36
N ALA A 211 7.63 -4.79 4.39
CA ALA A 211 8.49 -5.97 4.50
C ALA A 211 7.72 -7.31 4.41
N GLU A 212 6.52 -7.37 4.98
CA GLU A 212 5.69 -8.58 4.94
C GLU A 212 5.24 -8.90 3.51
N GLN A 213 4.74 -7.89 2.78
CA GLN A 213 4.32 -8.04 1.39
C GLN A 213 5.50 -8.40 0.48
N LEU A 214 6.67 -7.80 0.73
CA LEU A 214 7.90 -8.13 0.02
C LEU A 214 8.33 -9.58 0.24
N SER A 215 8.38 -10.04 1.50
CA SER A 215 8.73 -11.43 1.83
C SER A 215 7.76 -12.44 1.21
N LYS A 216 6.45 -12.19 1.28
CA LYS A 216 5.43 -13.04 0.63
C LYS A 216 5.66 -13.14 -0.87
N PHE A 217 5.97 -12.02 -1.51
CA PHE A 217 6.20 -11.95 -2.94
C PHE A 217 7.47 -12.70 -3.37
N GLU A 218 8.56 -12.57 -2.62
CA GLU A 218 9.81 -13.31 -2.86
C GLU A 218 9.63 -14.82 -2.67
N ASP A 219 8.91 -15.22 -1.61
CA ASP A 219 8.59 -16.63 -1.35
C ASP A 219 7.76 -17.26 -2.47
N LEU A 220 6.73 -16.54 -2.96
CA LEU A 220 5.90 -17.00 -4.07
C LEU A 220 6.72 -17.12 -5.36
N THR A 221 7.51 -16.09 -5.67
CA THR A 221 8.39 -16.08 -6.84
C THR A 221 9.36 -17.26 -6.82
N LYS A 222 9.98 -17.53 -5.66
CA LYS A 222 10.91 -18.65 -5.50
C LYS A 222 10.19 -19.99 -5.70
N LYS A 223 9.01 -20.15 -5.11
CA LYS A 223 8.19 -21.36 -5.29
C LYS A 223 7.81 -21.59 -6.75
N GLU A 224 7.44 -20.55 -7.50
CA GLU A 224 7.12 -20.66 -8.92
C GLU A 224 8.33 -21.06 -9.77
N LEU A 225 9.52 -20.53 -9.45
CA LEU A 225 10.77 -20.92 -10.10
C LEU A 225 11.15 -22.37 -9.79
N ASP A 226 10.97 -22.81 -8.55
CA ASP A 226 11.31 -24.16 -8.08
C ASP A 226 10.31 -25.22 -8.55
N ALA A 227 9.03 -24.87 -8.71
CA ALA A 227 7.94 -25.83 -8.96
C ALA A 227 8.05 -26.59 -10.29
N GLY A 228 8.80 -26.08 -11.27
CA GLY A 228 8.91 -26.68 -12.60
C GLY A 228 7.55 -26.81 -13.32
N ARG A 229 7.55 -27.03 -14.64
CA ARG A 229 6.31 -27.23 -15.41
C ARG A 229 5.84 -28.70 -15.38
N GLY A 230 6.10 -29.40 -14.28
CA GLY A 230 5.70 -30.79 -14.11
C GLY A 230 4.19 -30.89 -13.91
N ALA A 231 3.53 -31.79 -14.62
CA ALA A 231 2.13 -32.09 -14.35
C ALA A 231 2.03 -32.73 -12.95
N MET A 232 1.31 -32.08 -12.03
CA MET A 232 1.08 -32.66 -10.72
C MET A 232 0.16 -33.88 -10.84
N GLU A 233 0.60 -35.03 -10.34
CA GLU A 233 -0.24 -36.23 -10.28
C GLU A 233 -1.18 -36.14 -9.07
N ARG A 234 -2.45 -36.52 -9.28
CA ARG A 234 -3.39 -36.68 -8.16
C ARG A 234 -2.92 -37.86 -7.30
N PRO A 235 -3.13 -37.80 -5.96
CA PRO A 235 -2.90 -38.93 -5.08
C PRO A 235 -3.58 -40.20 -5.62
N ARG A 236 -2.92 -41.36 -5.47
CA ARG A 236 -3.42 -42.62 -6.03
C ARG A 236 -4.34 -43.34 -5.05
N ARG A 237 -4.18 -43.09 -3.75
CA ARG A 237 -4.97 -43.74 -2.70
C ARG A 237 -5.70 -42.69 -1.85
N LYS A 238 -6.94 -42.99 -1.49
CA LYS A 238 -7.79 -42.11 -0.68
C LYS A 238 -7.20 -41.84 0.71
N ALA A 239 -6.48 -42.81 1.29
CA ALA A 239 -5.77 -42.66 2.56
C ALA A 239 -4.63 -41.62 2.51
N GLU A 240 -4.12 -41.29 1.32
CA GLU A 240 -3.10 -40.24 1.13
C GLU A 240 -3.71 -38.83 1.18
N LEU A 241 -5.05 -38.72 1.14
CA LEU A 241 -5.73 -37.43 1.20
C LEU A 241 -5.73 -36.84 2.61
N GLY A 242 -5.50 -37.62 3.68
CA GLY A 242 -5.45 -37.14 5.07
C GLY A 242 -6.58 -36.17 5.46
N ALA A 243 -7.70 -36.17 4.72
CA ALA A 243 -8.57 -35.00 4.60
C ALA A 243 -9.64 -35.08 5.66
N PHE A 244 -9.61 -34.15 6.62
CA PHE A 244 -10.53 -34.02 7.76
C PHE A 244 -11.12 -35.37 8.19
N GLU A 245 -10.26 -36.35 8.47
CA GLU A 245 -10.68 -37.65 9.03
C GLU A 245 -11.12 -37.40 10.48
N GLY A 246 -12.31 -36.80 10.65
CA GLY A 246 -12.86 -36.36 11.92
C GLY A 246 -13.53 -34.98 11.84
N LYS A 247 -14.17 -34.58 12.94
CA LYS A 247 -14.80 -33.26 13.11
C LYS A 247 -13.80 -32.09 13.17
N THR A 248 -12.51 -32.34 12.97
CA THR A 248 -11.44 -31.37 13.23
C THR A 248 -10.95 -30.72 11.94
N GLN A 249 -11.17 -29.41 11.85
CA GLN A 249 -10.70 -28.53 10.79
C GLN A 249 -9.18 -28.33 10.83
N PRO A 250 -8.48 -28.27 9.67
CA PRO A 250 -7.06 -27.93 9.60
C PRO A 250 -6.74 -26.61 10.30
N GLU A 251 -5.62 -26.58 11.01
CA GLU A 251 -5.20 -25.44 11.84
C GLU A 251 -5.13 -24.12 11.06
N PHE A 252 -4.76 -24.17 9.77
CA PHE A 252 -4.67 -22.98 8.94
C PHE A 252 -6.02 -22.29 8.70
N LEU A 253 -7.14 -23.00 8.76
CA LEU A 253 -8.49 -22.42 8.64
C LEU A 253 -8.99 -21.87 9.99
N GLN A 254 -8.35 -22.20 11.12
CA GLN A 254 -8.88 -21.89 12.47
C GLN A 254 -8.68 -20.43 12.88
N LYS A 255 -7.90 -19.62 12.14
CA LYS A 255 -7.57 -18.23 12.50
C LYS A 255 -8.79 -17.33 12.70
N ARG A 256 -9.95 -17.64 12.09
CA ARG A 256 -11.19 -16.87 12.21
C ARG A 256 -12.33 -17.62 12.91
N GLY A 257 -12.19 -18.93 13.14
CA GLY A 257 -13.22 -19.76 13.75
C GLY A 257 -13.36 -21.12 13.10
N PHE A 258 -14.39 -21.83 13.52
CA PHE A 258 -14.65 -23.20 13.10
C PHE A 258 -15.79 -23.25 12.06
N LEU A 259 -15.60 -24.07 11.03
CA LEU A 259 -16.66 -24.48 10.11
C LEU A 259 -17.74 -25.23 10.89
N PHE A 260 -19.00 -25.05 10.50
CA PHE A 260 -20.08 -25.87 11.06
C PHE A 260 -19.93 -27.33 10.61
N ASP A 261 -20.43 -28.28 11.42
CA ASP A 261 -20.36 -29.73 11.12
C ASP A 261 -20.85 -30.09 9.71
N TYR A 262 -21.93 -29.42 9.24
CA TYR A 262 -22.46 -29.62 7.89
C TYR A 262 -21.52 -29.06 6.80
N GLN A 263 -20.78 -27.99 7.07
CA GLN A 263 -19.79 -27.43 6.14
C GLN A 263 -18.54 -28.30 6.05
N VAL A 264 -18.10 -28.88 7.16
CA VAL A 264 -17.02 -29.89 7.16
C VAL A 264 -17.44 -31.10 6.32
N THR A 265 -18.68 -31.56 6.51
CA THR A 265 -19.25 -32.67 5.72
C THR A 265 -19.29 -32.33 4.23
N GLY A 266 -19.75 -31.13 3.87
CA GLY A 266 -19.78 -30.65 2.48
C GLY A 266 -18.38 -30.56 1.87
N CYS A 267 -17.39 -30.05 2.61
CA CYS A 267 -16.00 -29.98 2.17
C CYS A 267 -15.42 -31.38 1.90
N ASN A 268 -15.62 -32.33 2.82
CA ASN A 268 -15.17 -33.72 2.66
C ASN A 268 -15.81 -34.40 1.45
N TRP A 269 -17.09 -34.11 1.20
CA TRP A 269 -17.77 -34.58 0.00
C TRP A 269 -17.13 -34.03 -1.28
N LEU A 270 -16.79 -32.73 -1.33
CA LEU A 270 -16.10 -32.13 -2.48
C LEU A 270 -14.72 -32.75 -2.73
N ILE A 271 -13.93 -32.97 -1.66
CA ILE A 271 -12.62 -33.62 -1.76
C ILE A 271 -12.75 -35.04 -2.30
N ALA A 272 -13.75 -35.80 -1.83
CA ALA A 272 -14.02 -37.14 -2.34
C ALA A 272 -14.40 -37.12 -3.83
N LYS A 273 -15.26 -36.18 -4.26
CA LYS A 273 -15.60 -36.02 -5.69
C LYS A 273 -14.41 -35.63 -6.54
N TRP A 274 -13.55 -34.74 -6.04
CA TRP A 274 -12.31 -34.38 -6.71
C TRP A 274 -11.37 -35.59 -6.88
N PHE A 275 -11.21 -36.42 -5.84
CA PHE A 275 -10.40 -37.64 -5.91
C PHE A 275 -10.96 -38.62 -6.95
N ASP A 276 -12.28 -38.84 -6.94
CA ASP A 276 -12.99 -39.73 -7.87
C ASP A 276 -13.08 -39.17 -9.31
N ARG A 277 -12.51 -37.99 -9.58
CA ARG A 277 -12.59 -37.27 -10.87
C ARG A 277 -14.02 -36.98 -11.33
N GLN A 278 -14.90 -36.71 -10.37
CA GLN A 278 -16.29 -36.36 -10.61
C GLN A 278 -16.54 -34.86 -10.39
N ASN A 279 -17.34 -34.26 -11.26
CA ASN A 279 -17.83 -32.90 -11.06
C ASN A 279 -18.87 -32.88 -9.94
N ALA A 280 -18.96 -31.76 -9.22
CA ALA A 280 -19.86 -31.59 -8.08
C ALA A 280 -20.67 -30.30 -8.22
N VAL A 281 -21.92 -30.34 -7.74
CA VAL A 281 -22.80 -29.16 -7.64
C VAL A 281 -23.23 -29.02 -6.19
N LEU A 282 -22.85 -27.92 -5.55
CA LEU A 282 -23.32 -27.56 -4.20
C LEU A 282 -24.65 -26.83 -4.32
N ALA A 283 -25.73 -27.53 -4.03
CA ALA A 283 -27.11 -27.02 -4.12
C ALA A 283 -27.69 -26.68 -2.74
N ASP A 284 -26.85 -26.26 -1.79
CA ASP A 284 -27.27 -25.87 -0.44
C ASP A 284 -28.13 -24.59 -0.46
N GLU A 285 -28.96 -24.42 0.56
CA GLU A 285 -29.76 -23.21 0.77
C GLU A 285 -28.89 -21.94 0.80
N MET A 286 -29.48 -20.81 0.39
CA MET A 286 -28.80 -19.52 0.42
C MET A 286 -28.45 -19.15 1.86
N GLY A 287 -27.22 -18.68 2.10
CA GLY A 287 -26.76 -18.32 3.44
C GLY A 287 -26.03 -19.42 4.23
N LEU A 288 -26.05 -20.68 3.79
CA LEU A 288 -25.35 -21.79 4.46
C LEU A 288 -23.81 -21.79 4.30
N GLY A 289 -23.23 -20.72 3.74
CA GLY A 289 -21.77 -20.58 3.65
C GLY A 289 -21.11 -21.39 2.52
N LYS A 290 -21.80 -21.58 1.38
CA LYS A 290 -21.22 -22.22 0.18
C LYS A 290 -19.87 -21.64 -0.25
N THR A 291 -19.71 -20.31 -0.12
CA THR A 291 -18.46 -19.61 -0.40
C THR A 291 -17.33 -20.13 0.49
N VAL A 292 -17.55 -20.16 1.80
CA VAL A 292 -16.57 -20.63 2.79
C VAL A 292 -16.26 -22.11 2.61
N GLN A 293 -17.27 -22.96 2.35
CA GLN A 293 -17.06 -24.38 2.01
C GLN A 293 -16.15 -24.53 0.78
N THR A 294 -16.37 -23.72 -0.26
CA THR A 294 -15.57 -23.77 -1.49
C THR A 294 -14.13 -23.31 -1.24
N ILE A 295 -13.94 -22.25 -0.46
CA ILE A 295 -12.61 -21.76 -0.07
C ILE A 295 -11.88 -22.80 0.77
N ALA A 296 -12.55 -23.41 1.75
CA ALA A 296 -12.00 -24.48 2.58
C ALA A 296 -11.58 -25.69 1.75
N TYR A 297 -12.38 -26.07 0.75
CA TYR A 297 -12.05 -27.12 -0.21
C TYR A 297 -10.78 -26.80 -1.01
N ILE A 298 -10.67 -25.59 -1.58
CA ILE A 298 -9.48 -25.17 -2.33
C ILE A 298 -8.23 -25.15 -1.43
N ALA A 299 -8.35 -24.60 -0.23
CA ALA A 299 -7.25 -24.52 0.72
C ALA A 299 -6.81 -25.92 1.19
N ALA A 300 -7.76 -26.84 1.40
CA ALA A 300 -7.46 -28.24 1.71
C ALA A 300 -6.68 -28.92 0.58
N LEU A 301 -7.11 -28.75 -0.68
CA LEU A 301 -6.36 -29.28 -1.83
C LEU A 301 -4.93 -28.74 -1.87
N HIS A 302 -4.75 -27.45 -1.65
CA HIS A 302 -3.42 -26.82 -1.60
C HIS A 302 -2.55 -27.42 -0.49
N SER A 303 -3.11 -27.70 0.70
CA SER A 303 -2.39 -28.37 1.79
C SER A 303 -2.02 -29.82 1.50
N LEU A 304 -2.76 -30.50 0.62
CA LEU A 304 -2.40 -31.83 0.10
C LEU A 304 -1.34 -31.77 -1.00
N GLY A 305 -0.75 -30.60 -1.19
CA GLY A 305 0.25 -30.34 -2.22
C GLY A 305 -0.35 -30.00 -3.57
N TRP A 306 -1.68 -30.02 -3.76
CA TRP A 306 -2.32 -29.68 -5.04
C TRP A 306 -2.32 -28.16 -5.27
N THR A 307 -1.21 -27.68 -5.83
CA THR A 307 -0.90 -26.26 -6.03
C THR A 307 -1.23 -25.74 -7.43
N THR A 308 -1.96 -26.50 -8.25
CA THR A 308 -2.34 -26.05 -9.59
C THR A 308 -3.27 -24.83 -9.53
N PRO A 309 -3.23 -23.90 -10.50
CA PRO A 309 -4.13 -22.75 -10.52
C PRO A 309 -5.62 -23.14 -10.49
N HIS A 310 -6.41 -22.47 -9.65
CA HIS A 310 -7.86 -22.62 -9.57
C HIS A 310 -8.55 -21.34 -10.09
N LEU A 311 -9.51 -21.49 -11.00
CA LEU A 311 -10.33 -20.38 -11.49
C LEU A 311 -11.67 -20.34 -10.76
N VAL A 312 -11.96 -19.22 -10.09
CA VAL A 312 -13.26 -18.92 -9.49
C VAL A 312 -13.95 -17.84 -10.31
N VAL A 313 -15.10 -18.17 -10.89
CA VAL A 313 -15.93 -17.21 -11.64
C VAL A 313 -17.13 -16.83 -10.77
N ALA A 314 -17.30 -15.54 -10.53
CA ALA A 314 -18.37 -15.00 -9.72
C ALA A 314 -18.98 -13.73 -10.37
N PRO A 315 -20.25 -13.40 -10.10
CA PRO A 315 -20.83 -12.12 -10.48
C PRO A 315 -19.99 -10.94 -9.96
N LEU A 316 -19.87 -9.86 -10.75
CA LEU A 316 -19.04 -8.70 -10.41
C LEU A 316 -19.37 -8.12 -9.01
N SER A 317 -20.66 -8.13 -8.63
CA SER A 317 -21.14 -7.65 -7.34
C SER A 317 -20.65 -8.47 -6.14
N THR A 318 -20.21 -9.71 -6.33
CA THR A 318 -19.75 -10.59 -5.25
C THR A 318 -18.24 -10.82 -5.26
N VAL A 319 -17.51 -10.32 -6.26
CA VAL A 319 -16.05 -10.48 -6.37
C VAL A 319 -15.33 -9.93 -5.13
N SER A 320 -15.71 -8.74 -4.66
CA SER A 320 -15.12 -8.14 -3.45
C SER A 320 -15.37 -9.00 -2.21
N ASN A 321 -16.57 -9.59 -2.10
CA ASN A 321 -16.89 -10.53 -1.02
C ASN A 321 -16.02 -11.79 -1.10
N TRP A 322 -15.83 -12.37 -2.29
CA TRP A 322 -14.94 -13.52 -2.48
C TRP A 322 -13.50 -13.20 -2.07
N GLN A 323 -12.97 -12.04 -2.47
CA GLN A 323 -11.62 -11.62 -2.07
C GLN A 323 -11.47 -11.53 -0.55
N ARG A 324 -12.43 -10.89 0.11
CA ARG A 324 -12.46 -10.76 1.57
C ARG A 324 -12.51 -12.13 2.25
N GLU A 325 -13.40 -13.01 1.82
CA GLU A 325 -13.52 -14.34 2.41
C GLU A 325 -12.23 -15.18 2.18
N PHE A 326 -11.56 -15.04 1.03
CA PHE A 326 -10.25 -15.68 0.81
C PHE A 326 -9.17 -15.12 1.74
N GLU A 327 -9.09 -13.80 1.90
CA GLU A 327 -8.14 -13.15 2.82
C GLU A 327 -8.38 -13.57 4.27
N GLU A 328 -9.65 -13.71 4.67
CA GLU A 328 -10.03 -14.08 6.02
C GLU A 328 -9.85 -15.59 6.31
N TRP A 329 -10.26 -16.48 5.40
CA TRP A 329 -10.26 -17.93 5.62
C TRP A 329 -9.01 -18.64 5.11
N ALA A 330 -8.35 -18.11 4.08
CA ALA A 330 -7.20 -18.74 3.45
C ALA A 330 -6.09 -17.72 3.10
N PRO A 331 -5.58 -16.93 4.07
CA PRO A 331 -4.59 -15.86 3.82
C PRO A 331 -3.24 -16.35 3.29
N HIS A 332 -2.98 -17.65 3.36
CA HIS A 332 -1.76 -18.28 2.86
C HIS A 332 -1.82 -18.57 1.36
N LEU A 333 -3.01 -18.52 0.74
CA LEU A 333 -3.19 -18.69 -0.69
C LEU A 333 -2.92 -17.38 -1.42
N ASN A 334 -2.22 -17.47 -2.55
CA ASN A 334 -2.08 -16.33 -3.45
C ASN A 334 -3.35 -16.17 -4.30
N VAL A 335 -4.25 -15.27 -3.89
CA VAL A 335 -5.51 -15.00 -4.60
C VAL A 335 -5.35 -13.74 -5.43
N ILE A 336 -5.53 -13.83 -6.75
CA ILE A 336 -5.45 -12.71 -7.69
C ILE A 336 -6.84 -12.46 -8.28
N CYS A 337 -7.35 -11.24 -8.11
CA CYS A 337 -8.61 -10.83 -8.70
C CYS A 337 -8.39 -10.25 -10.10
N TYR A 338 -8.88 -10.97 -11.11
CA TYR A 338 -8.86 -10.49 -12.49
C TYR A 338 -10.08 -9.58 -12.78
N SER A 339 -9.97 -8.30 -12.41
CA SER A 339 -11.03 -7.31 -12.62
C SER A 339 -10.48 -5.91 -12.90
N GLY A 340 -11.36 -5.00 -13.33
CA GLY A 340 -11.02 -3.61 -13.64
C GLY A 340 -11.04 -3.28 -15.13
N ASP A 341 -10.56 -2.08 -15.44
CA ASP A 341 -10.44 -1.58 -16.81
C ASP A 341 -9.27 -2.24 -17.57
N HIS A 342 -9.12 -1.88 -18.84
CA HIS A 342 -8.09 -2.43 -19.72
C HIS A 342 -6.67 -2.25 -19.15
N GLU A 343 -6.40 -1.12 -18.52
CA GLU A 343 -5.09 -0.85 -17.92
C GLU A 343 -4.84 -1.73 -16.69
N SER A 344 -5.83 -1.88 -15.81
CA SER A 344 -5.76 -2.80 -14.67
C SER A 344 -5.48 -4.24 -15.12
N LYS A 345 -6.18 -4.71 -16.15
CA LYS A 345 -6.03 -6.07 -16.71
C LYS A 345 -4.71 -6.32 -17.44
N ARG A 346 -4.00 -5.27 -17.86
CA ARG A 346 -2.68 -5.36 -18.48
C ARG A 346 -1.58 -5.53 -17.42
N ILE A 347 -1.81 -4.99 -16.22
CA ILE A 347 -0.88 -5.07 -15.09
C ILE A 347 -0.97 -6.43 -14.40
N ILE A 348 -2.18 -6.98 -14.29
CA ILE A 348 -2.43 -8.36 -13.85
C ILE A 348 -1.93 -9.32 -14.91
#